data_AF-A0A173T1C5-F1
#
_entry.id   AF-A0A173T1C5-F1
#
_cell.length_a   1.000
_cell.length_b   1.000
_cell.length_c   1.000
_cell.angle_alpha   90.00
_cell.angle_beta   90.00
_cell.angle_gamma   90.00
#
_symmetry.space_group_name_H-M   'P 1'
#
loop_
_entity.id
_entity.type
_entity.pdbx_description
1 polymer ?
#
loop_
_entity_poly.entity_id
_entity_poly.type
_entity_poly.pdbx_seq_one_letter_code
_entity_poly.pdbx_strand_id
1 'polypeptide(L)'
;MTPPPITALASDILPTTGNVRALVVVVDFADAKYDTDRRLSDEEISSYLFGTDNTEFYPCESLTSYFDRASYGSLHMTGNVFHYTAKGTIASYEKTNDGYETLVREVLSGLNDTIDYTNYDSDGDGYIDALCLSVPSRGNADFWYGCTASWWASTLPDLDGEKLRKLSDHTAH
;
A
#
# COMPACT_ATOMS: atom_id res chain seq x y z
N MET A 1 -6.17 -34.29 8.30
CA MET A 1 -5.41 -33.67 7.21
C MET A 1 -5.10 -32.26 7.65
N THR A 2 -3.83 -31.93 7.83
CA THR A 2 -3.38 -30.54 7.91
C THR A 2 -3.68 -29.87 6.56
N PRO A 3 -4.22 -28.65 6.52
CA PRO A 3 -4.37 -27.94 5.26
C PRO A 3 -2.98 -27.84 4.59
N PRO A 4 -2.91 -27.89 3.26
CA PRO A 4 -1.65 -27.75 2.55
C PRO A 4 -0.97 -26.43 2.96
N PRO A 5 0.38 -26.38 3.00
CA PRO A 5 1.09 -25.14 3.20
C PRO A 5 0.68 -24.11 2.14
N ILE A 6 0.82 -22.83 2.48
CA ILE A 6 0.44 -21.67 1.65
C ILE A 6 1.13 -21.62 0.27
N THR A 7 1.96 -22.62 -0.07
CA THR A 7 2.70 -22.81 -1.32
C THR A 7 1.83 -22.87 -2.58
N ALA A 8 0.50 -22.92 -2.45
CA ALA A 8 -0.45 -22.79 -3.56
C ALA A 8 -0.89 -21.34 -3.84
N LEU A 9 -0.52 -20.38 -2.98
CA LEU A 9 -0.57 -18.95 -3.31
C LEU A 9 0.73 -18.67 -4.04
N ALA A 10 0.58 -18.49 -5.35
CA ALA A 10 1.61 -18.57 -6.38
C ALA A 10 2.88 -17.77 -6.07
N SER A 11 3.96 -18.11 -6.79
CA SER A 11 5.24 -17.41 -6.93
C SER A 11 5.10 -15.99 -7.51
N ASP A 12 4.04 -15.30 -7.12
CA ASP A 12 3.35 -14.21 -7.78
C ASP A 12 2.67 -13.31 -6.73
N ILE A 13 3.17 -13.31 -5.50
CA ILE A 13 2.69 -12.49 -4.38
C ILE A 13 3.92 -11.95 -3.64
N LEU A 14 3.72 -10.92 -2.82
CA LEU A 14 4.74 -10.35 -1.94
C LEU A 14 5.68 -11.45 -1.38
N PRO A 15 7.01 -11.31 -1.57
CA PRO A 15 7.98 -12.29 -1.10
C PRO A 15 7.82 -12.59 0.39
N THR A 16 7.87 -13.87 0.73
CA THR A 16 7.70 -14.33 2.13
C THR A 16 9.01 -14.34 2.93
N THR A 17 10.12 -14.04 2.27
CA THR A 17 11.46 -13.92 2.85
C THR A 17 12.26 -12.85 2.11
N GLY A 18 13.40 -12.45 2.68
CA GLY A 18 14.29 -11.45 2.10
C GLY A 18 13.95 -10.03 2.52
N ASN A 19 14.37 -9.05 1.73
CA ASN A 19 14.10 -7.64 1.98
C ASN A 19 12.97 -7.19 1.07
N VAL A 20 11.86 -6.71 1.65
CA VAL A 20 10.71 -6.22 0.89
C VAL A 20 10.47 -4.76 1.24
N ARG A 21 10.18 -3.94 0.22
CA ARG A 21 9.90 -2.52 0.39
C ARG A 21 8.43 -2.22 0.11
N ALA A 22 7.75 -1.64 1.10
CA ALA A 22 6.36 -1.19 0.97
C ALA A 22 6.28 0.27 0.50
N LEU A 23 5.42 0.52 -0.47
CA LEU A 23 5.01 1.86 -0.90
C LEU A 23 3.76 2.27 -0.14
N VAL A 24 3.88 3.28 0.73
CA VAL A 24 2.75 3.84 1.47
C VAL A 24 2.47 5.25 0.96
N VAL A 25 1.22 5.54 0.61
CA VAL A 25 0.81 6.88 0.20
C VAL A 25 -0.35 7.35 1.07
N VAL A 26 -0.16 8.48 1.74
CA VAL A 26 -1.23 9.15 2.46
C VAL A 26 -1.89 10.14 1.51
N VAL A 27 -3.20 10.00 1.33
CA VAL A 27 -3.95 10.73 0.32
C VAL A 27 -4.94 11.67 0.97
N ASP A 28 -4.79 12.97 0.69
CA ASP A 28 -5.84 13.95 0.88
C ASP A 28 -6.70 14.06 -0.38
N PHE A 29 -7.91 14.58 -0.25
CA PHE A 29 -8.78 14.96 -1.35
C PHE A 29 -8.95 16.49 -1.39
N ALA A 30 -9.53 16.99 -2.49
CA ALA A 30 -9.77 18.42 -2.67
C ALA A 30 -10.63 19.04 -1.53
N ASP A 31 -11.58 18.27 -0.98
CA ASP A 31 -12.54 18.72 0.05
C ASP A 31 -12.44 17.98 1.40
N ALA A 32 -11.65 16.90 1.46
CA ALA A 32 -11.46 16.10 2.65
C ALA A 32 -9.98 15.86 2.89
N LYS A 33 -9.48 16.32 4.03
CA LYS A 33 -8.09 16.17 4.44
C LYS A 33 -7.99 15.55 5.82
N TYR A 34 -6.83 14.98 6.12
CA TYR A 34 -6.48 14.71 7.51
C TYR A 34 -6.46 16.03 8.31
N ASP A 35 -6.92 15.96 9.56
CA ASP A 35 -6.89 17.07 10.49
C ASP A 35 -5.44 17.44 10.78
N THR A 36 -4.98 18.59 10.27
CA THR A 36 -3.56 19.00 10.35
C THR A 36 -3.04 19.12 11.77
N ASP A 37 -3.91 19.39 12.75
CA ASP A 37 -3.51 19.49 14.16
C ASP A 37 -3.36 18.11 14.82
N ARG A 38 -3.82 17.05 14.16
CA ARG A 38 -3.81 15.67 14.64
C ARG A 38 -3.08 14.70 13.73
N ARG A 39 -2.76 15.12 12.51
CA ARG A 39 -2.07 14.31 11.53
C ARG A 39 -0.58 14.31 11.88
N LEU A 40 -0.03 13.11 11.98
CA LEU A 40 1.41 12.90 12.01
C LEU A 40 2.04 13.39 10.70
N SER A 41 3.24 13.96 10.78
CA SER A 41 4.08 14.24 9.62
C SER A 41 4.43 12.95 8.87
N ASP A 42 4.82 13.08 7.61
CA ASP A 42 5.18 11.91 6.80
C ASP A 42 6.41 11.19 7.38
N GLU A 43 7.34 11.95 7.97
CA GLU A 43 8.49 11.40 8.70
C GLU A 43 8.07 10.65 9.97
N GLU A 44 7.12 11.19 10.73
CA GLU A 44 6.58 10.49 11.89
C GLU A 44 5.91 9.19 11.45
N ILE A 45 5.01 9.22 10.46
CA ILE A 45 4.35 8.01 9.93
C ILE A 45 5.39 7.00 9.45
N SER A 46 6.43 7.46 8.74
CA SER A 46 7.53 6.60 8.31
C SER A 46 8.27 5.98 9.49
N SER A 47 8.53 6.73 10.56
CA SER A 47 9.12 6.20 11.79
C SER A 47 8.19 5.18 12.47
N TYR A 48 6.89 5.46 12.58
CA TYR A 48 5.91 4.53 13.14
C TYR A 48 5.85 3.21 12.37
N LEU A 49 5.89 3.26 11.03
CA LEU A 49 5.78 2.08 10.20
C LEU A 49 7.11 1.33 10.04
N PHE A 50 8.24 2.04 9.92
CA PHE A 50 9.51 1.44 9.49
C PHE A 50 10.69 1.68 10.43
N GLY A 51 10.49 2.38 11.56
CA GLY A 51 11.52 2.59 12.57
C GLY A 51 11.74 1.36 13.47
N THR A 52 12.99 1.14 13.90
CA THR A 52 13.38 -0.01 14.73
C THR A 52 13.56 0.32 16.21
N ASP A 53 13.75 1.60 16.56
CA ASP A 53 14.13 2.05 17.91
C ASP A 53 12.98 2.69 18.69
N ASN A 54 11.74 2.41 18.27
CA ASN A 54 10.55 3.10 18.73
C ASN A 54 10.03 2.55 20.08
N THR A 55 10.83 2.67 21.13
CA THR A 55 10.46 2.26 22.50
C THR A 55 9.31 3.06 23.09
N GLU A 56 9.02 4.25 22.54
CA GLU A 56 7.95 5.14 23.00
C GLU A 56 6.54 4.58 22.78
N PHE A 57 6.38 3.57 21.91
CA PHE A 57 5.07 3.07 21.48
C PHE A 57 4.73 1.70 22.02
N TYR A 58 5.50 1.18 22.98
CA TYR A 58 5.17 -0.07 23.65
C TYR A 58 3.73 -0.06 24.20
N PRO A 59 2.93 -1.12 23.97
CA PRO A 59 3.29 -2.43 23.41
C PRO A 59 3.14 -2.56 21.88
N CYS A 60 2.84 -1.47 21.16
CA CYS A 60 2.76 -1.48 19.70
C CYS A 60 4.18 -1.53 19.09
N GLU A 61 4.29 -2.20 17.94
CA GLU A 61 5.55 -2.36 17.20
C GLU A 61 5.37 -1.88 15.75
N SER A 62 6.47 -1.48 15.11
CA SER A 62 6.48 -1.07 13.69
C SER A 62 6.25 -2.26 12.76
N LEU A 63 5.91 -1.99 11.49
CA LEU A 63 5.77 -3.03 10.46
C LEU A 63 7.07 -3.81 10.29
N THR A 64 8.20 -3.09 10.26
CA THR A 64 9.54 -3.69 10.23
C THR A 64 9.75 -4.64 11.40
N SER A 65 9.56 -4.16 12.64
CA SER A 65 9.78 -4.98 13.84
C SER A 65 8.84 -6.18 13.92
N TYR A 66 7.57 -5.98 13.54
CA TYR A 66 6.58 -7.05 13.51
C TYR A 66 7.01 -8.17 12.57
N PHE A 67 7.32 -7.85 11.31
CA PHE A 67 7.65 -8.86 10.31
C PHE A 67 9.00 -9.50 10.56
N ASP A 68 10.00 -8.75 11.04
CA ASP A 68 11.27 -9.31 11.50
C ASP A 68 11.05 -10.35 12.60
N ARG A 69 10.29 -10.00 13.63
CA ARG A 69 10.03 -10.88 14.77
C ARG A 69 9.16 -12.08 14.38
N ALA A 70 8.07 -11.85 13.65
CA ALA A 70 7.11 -12.89 13.28
C ALA A 70 7.70 -13.90 12.28
N SER A 71 8.62 -13.46 11.43
CA SER A 71 9.33 -14.31 10.46
C SER A 71 10.61 -14.94 11.00
N TYR A 72 10.94 -14.72 12.28
CA TYR A 72 12.22 -15.14 12.88
C TYR A 72 13.45 -14.60 12.12
N GLY A 73 13.37 -13.36 11.62
CA GLY A 73 14.40 -12.69 10.84
C GLY A 73 14.52 -13.19 9.40
N SER A 74 13.49 -13.86 8.87
CA SER A 74 13.50 -14.36 7.49
C SER A 74 12.96 -13.33 6.50
N LEU A 75 12.13 -12.38 6.94
CA LEU A 75 11.51 -11.32 6.15
C LEU A 75 11.74 -9.97 6.83
N HIS A 76 12.38 -9.07 6.09
CA HIS A 76 12.71 -7.71 6.50
C HIS A 76 11.84 -6.72 5.71
N MET A 77 10.77 -6.22 6.32
CA MET A 77 9.93 -5.20 5.69
C MET A 77 10.44 -3.80 5.96
N THR A 78 10.67 -3.02 4.92
CA THR A 78 10.99 -1.58 4.97
C THR A 78 10.02 -0.82 4.08
N GLY A 79 10.17 0.50 3.94
CA GLY A 79 9.32 1.25 3.04
C GLY A 79 9.49 2.75 3.13
N ASN A 80 8.65 3.46 2.37
CA ASN A 80 8.57 4.91 2.40
C ASN A 80 7.11 5.35 2.43
N VAL A 81 6.90 6.52 3.02
CA VAL A 81 5.62 7.21 3.07
C VAL A 81 5.71 8.42 2.15
N PHE A 82 4.75 8.54 1.25
CA PHE A 82 4.56 9.72 0.40
C PHE A 82 3.20 10.36 0.69
N HIS A 83 3.06 11.63 0.32
CA HIS A 83 1.80 12.34 0.39
C HIS A 83 1.35 12.79 -0.99
N TYR A 84 0.04 12.69 -1.23
CA TYR A 84 -0.58 13.17 -2.45
C TYR A 84 -1.93 13.81 -2.14
N THR A 85 -2.28 14.89 -2.86
CA THR A 85 -3.62 15.48 -2.80
C THR A 85 -4.35 15.18 -4.10
N ALA A 86 -5.38 14.33 -4.02
CA ALA A 86 -6.26 14.00 -5.13
C ALA A 86 -7.00 15.24 -5.65
N LYS A 87 -7.15 15.32 -6.96
CA LYS A 87 -7.76 16.45 -7.67
C LYS A 87 -9.28 16.51 -7.42
N GLY A 88 -9.91 15.36 -7.27
CA GLY A 88 -11.35 15.24 -7.03
C GLY A 88 -11.72 15.40 -5.55
N THR A 89 -13.02 15.56 -5.31
CA THR A 89 -13.58 15.41 -3.96
C THR A 89 -13.62 13.94 -3.56
N ILE A 90 -13.61 13.64 -2.26
CA ILE A 90 -13.69 12.24 -1.79
C ILE A 90 -14.94 11.53 -2.36
N ALA A 91 -16.07 12.24 -2.37
CA ALA A 91 -17.33 11.76 -2.92
C ALA A 91 -17.32 11.57 -4.45
N SER A 92 -16.35 12.12 -5.18
CA SER A 92 -16.24 11.91 -6.63
C SER A 92 -15.73 10.50 -6.96
N TYR A 93 -14.80 9.98 -6.16
CA TYR A 93 -14.27 8.63 -6.30
C TYR A 93 -15.27 7.57 -5.80
N GLU A 94 -16.16 7.91 -4.86
CA GLU A 94 -17.18 6.98 -4.36
C GLU A 94 -18.33 6.69 -5.34
N LYS A 95 -18.48 7.51 -6.39
CA LYS A 95 -19.63 7.44 -7.32
C LYS A 95 -19.50 6.38 -8.39
N THR A 96 -18.31 5.86 -8.61
CA THR A 96 -18.05 4.88 -9.67
C THR A 96 -17.74 3.53 -9.05
N ASN A 97 -18.09 2.44 -9.74
CA ASN A 97 -17.71 1.07 -9.35
C ASN A 97 -16.18 0.86 -9.35
N ASP A 98 -15.47 1.87 -9.80
CA ASP A 98 -14.12 1.87 -10.34
C ASP A 98 -13.26 2.92 -9.56
N GLY A 99 -13.84 3.51 -8.51
CA GLY A 99 -13.29 4.65 -7.77
C GLY A 99 -11.92 4.43 -7.15
N TYR A 100 -11.69 3.24 -6.60
CA TYR A 100 -10.41 2.85 -6.02
C TYR A 100 -9.27 2.88 -7.03
N GLU A 101 -9.51 2.26 -8.18
CA GLU A 101 -8.52 2.21 -9.25
C GLU A 101 -8.35 3.58 -9.89
N THR A 102 -9.42 4.35 -10.06
CA THR A 102 -9.32 5.75 -10.49
C THR A 102 -8.41 6.57 -9.55
N LEU A 103 -8.58 6.44 -8.23
CA LEU A 103 -7.75 7.14 -7.25
C LEU A 103 -6.29 6.68 -7.32
N VAL A 104 -6.04 5.38 -7.28
CA VAL A 104 -4.67 4.86 -7.27
C VAL A 104 -3.95 5.20 -8.58
N ARG A 105 -4.61 5.10 -9.74
CA ARG A 105 -4.01 5.53 -11.02
C ARG A 105 -3.62 6.99 -11.00
N GLU A 106 -4.47 7.85 -10.44
CA GLU A 106 -4.16 9.26 -10.30
C GLU A 106 -2.97 9.50 -9.35
N VAL A 107 -2.98 8.87 -8.18
CA VAL A 107 -1.93 9.00 -7.17
C VAL A 107 -0.57 8.57 -7.73
N LEU A 108 -0.48 7.39 -8.32
CA LEU A 108 0.78 6.87 -8.84
C LEU A 108 1.25 7.69 -10.06
N SER A 109 0.35 7.99 -11.00
CA SER A 109 0.71 8.87 -12.12
C SER A 109 1.17 10.26 -11.67
N GLY A 110 0.60 10.79 -10.59
CA GLY A 110 0.96 12.10 -10.04
C GLY A 110 2.29 12.12 -9.30
N LEU A 111 2.80 10.95 -8.90
CA LEU A 111 4.06 10.79 -8.17
C LEU A 111 5.20 10.25 -9.05
N ASN A 112 4.97 10.06 -10.36
CA ASN A 112 5.93 9.45 -11.28
C ASN A 112 7.26 10.21 -11.40
N ASP A 113 7.25 11.54 -11.23
CA ASP A 113 8.48 12.34 -11.23
C ASP A 113 9.24 12.28 -9.88
N THR A 114 8.67 11.62 -8.87
CA THR A 114 9.18 11.57 -7.49
C THR A 114 9.56 10.14 -7.06
N ILE A 115 8.83 9.14 -7.53
CA ILE A 115 8.98 7.74 -7.14
C ILE A 115 9.54 6.96 -8.33
N ASP A 116 10.64 6.25 -8.08
CA ASP A 116 11.11 5.17 -8.95
C ASP A 116 10.46 3.87 -8.47
N TYR A 117 9.48 3.39 -9.24
CA TYR A 117 8.62 2.27 -8.86
C TYR A 117 9.33 0.92 -8.85
N THR A 118 10.46 0.80 -9.57
CA THR A 118 11.28 -0.41 -9.60
C THR A 118 11.86 -0.76 -8.22
N ASN A 119 11.92 0.22 -7.30
CA ASN A 119 12.34 0.00 -5.92
C ASN A 119 11.36 -0.82 -5.07
N TYR A 120 10.18 -1.11 -5.59
CA TYR A 120 9.11 -1.82 -4.89
C TYR A 120 8.75 -3.18 -5.54
N ASP A 121 9.55 -3.63 -6.51
CA ASP A 121 9.58 -5.00 -7.04
C ASP A 121 10.81 -5.72 -6.49
N SER A 122 10.66 -6.34 -5.32
CA SER A 122 11.79 -6.87 -4.54
C SER A 122 12.24 -8.25 -5.03
N ASP A 123 11.40 -8.97 -5.78
CA ASP A 123 11.75 -10.26 -6.39
C ASP A 123 11.97 -10.23 -7.91
N GLY A 124 11.75 -9.08 -8.54
CA GLY A 124 12.04 -8.84 -9.95
C GLY A 124 10.99 -9.42 -10.89
N ASP A 125 9.76 -9.59 -10.43
CA ASP A 125 8.66 -10.18 -11.18
C ASP A 125 7.90 -9.18 -12.07
N GLY A 126 8.26 -7.90 -11.99
CA GLY A 126 7.66 -6.77 -12.71
C GLY A 126 6.39 -6.24 -12.06
N TYR A 127 6.15 -6.54 -10.78
CA TYR A 127 5.02 -6.04 -10.01
C TYR A 127 5.46 -5.40 -8.69
N ILE A 128 4.78 -4.31 -8.32
CA ILE A 128 4.94 -3.70 -6.99
C ILE A 128 4.42 -4.68 -5.92
N ASP A 129 5.29 -5.08 -5.01
CA ASP A 129 5.02 -6.08 -3.96
C ASP A 129 3.94 -5.65 -2.97
N ALA A 130 4.04 -4.40 -2.50
CA ALA A 130 3.19 -3.85 -1.45
C ALA A 130 2.88 -2.37 -1.69
N LEU A 131 1.61 -2.09 -1.95
CA LEU A 131 1.04 -0.74 -2.03
C LEU A 131 -0.02 -0.55 -0.96
N CYS A 132 0.09 0.51 -0.16
CA CYS A 132 -0.92 0.91 0.81
C CYS A 132 -1.29 2.37 0.60
N LEU A 133 -2.59 2.65 0.47
CA LEU A 133 -3.11 4.01 0.49
C LEU A 133 -3.89 4.24 1.78
N SER A 134 -3.64 5.36 2.44
CA SER A 134 -4.43 5.84 3.58
C SER A 134 -5.22 7.07 3.17
N VAL A 135 -6.52 7.09 3.49
CA VAL A 135 -7.45 8.19 3.18
C VAL A 135 -8.14 8.73 4.43
N PRO A 136 -8.55 10.02 4.47
CA PRO A 136 -9.25 10.59 5.61
C PRO A 136 -10.66 10.01 5.79
N SER A 137 -11.11 9.92 7.04
CA SER A 137 -12.39 9.32 7.44
C SER A 137 -13.66 10.13 7.11
N ARG A 138 -13.56 11.17 6.26
CA ARG A 138 -14.66 12.11 5.97
C ARG A 138 -15.57 11.65 4.81
N GLY A 139 -15.27 10.51 4.20
CA GLY A 139 -16.05 9.90 3.11
C GLY A 139 -17.05 8.86 3.60
N ASN A 140 -17.60 8.10 2.66
CA ASN A 140 -18.46 6.95 2.95
C ASN A 140 -17.63 5.82 3.59
N ALA A 141 -17.89 5.53 4.87
CA ALA A 141 -17.17 4.50 5.62
C ALA A 141 -17.35 3.08 5.06
N ASP A 142 -18.51 2.77 4.46
CA ASP A 142 -18.75 1.46 3.83
C ASP A 142 -17.97 1.33 2.52
N PHE A 143 -17.78 2.46 1.82
CA PHE A 143 -16.91 2.49 0.65
C PHE A 143 -15.47 2.29 1.12
N TRP A 144 -14.90 3.24 1.88
CA TRP A 144 -13.49 3.30 2.30
C TRP A 144 -13.09 2.32 3.42
N TYR A 145 -13.93 1.32 3.72
CA TYR A 145 -13.55 0.28 4.65
C TYR A 145 -12.30 -0.43 4.12
N GLY A 146 -11.35 -0.73 5.02
CA GLY A 146 -10.07 -1.34 4.65
C GLY A 146 -10.29 -2.58 3.79
N CYS A 147 -9.89 -2.50 2.52
CA CYS A 147 -10.12 -3.55 1.55
C CYS A 147 -8.89 -3.77 0.66
N THR A 148 -8.73 -5.01 0.19
CA THR A 148 -7.90 -5.30 -0.97
C THR A 148 -8.76 -5.04 -2.21
N ALA A 149 -8.46 -3.98 -2.95
CA ALA A 149 -9.24 -3.63 -4.14
C ALA A 149 -8.87 -4.52 -5.34
N SER A 150 -9.88 -4.85 -6.16
CA SER A 150 -9.70 -5.55 -7.42
C SER A 150 -9.48 -4.56 -8.56
N TRP A 151 -8.41 -4.75 -9.31
CA TRP A 151 -8.10 -4.02 -10.54
C TRP A 151 -8.88 -4.60 -11.72
N TRP A 152 -9.36 -3.76 -12.64
CA TRP A 152 -10.10 -4.21 -13.83
C TRP A 152 -9.63 -3.53 -15.13
N ALA A 153 -8.91 -2.41 -15.11
CA ALA A 153 -8.41 -1.83 -16.37
C ALA A 153 -7.14 -2.51 -16.88
N SER A 154 -7.02 -2.53 -18.21
CA SER A 154 -5.88 -3.07 -18.95
C SER A 154 -4.75 -2.05 -19.17
N THR A 155 -4.90 -0.82 -18.68
CA THR A 155 -3.92 0.27 -18.88
C THR A 155 -3.62 0.97 -17.56
N LEU A 156 -2.56 0.50 -16.91
CA LEU A 156 -1.92 1.16 -15.78
C LEU A 156 -1.21 2.44 -16.24
N PRO A 157 -0.90 3.37 -15.32
CA PRO A 157 0.06 4.44 -15.59
C PRO A 157 1.42 3.84 -16.01
N ASP A 158 2.28 4.65 -16.64
CA ASP A 158 3.70 4.31 -16.74
C ASP A 158 4.27 4.33 -15.32
N LEU A 159 4.64 3.17 -14.79
CA LEU A 159 5.20 2.98 -13.44
C LEU A 159 6.64 2.46 -13.58
N ASP A 160 7.44 3.10 -14.44
CA ASP A 160 8.80 2.65 -14.77
C ASP A 160 8.87 1.22 -15.34
N GLY A 161 7.78 0.73 -15.93
CA GLY A 161 7.62 -0.64 -16.41
C GLY A 161 6.95 -1.60 -15.42
N GLU A 162 6.78 -1.19 -14.17
CA GLU A 162 6.12 -1.98 -13.12
C GLU A 162 4.60 -2.04 -13.25
N LYS A 163 4.01 -3.02 -12.58
CA LYS A 163 2.56 -3.27 -12.60
C LYS A 163 1.98 -3.45 -11.20
N LEU A 164 0.67 -3.28 -11.10
CA LEU A 164 -0.11 -3.69 -9.93
C LEU A 164 -0.80 -5.02 -10.21
N ARG A 165 -0.73 -5.94 -9.24
CA ARG A 165 -1.34 -7.26 -9.36
C ARG A 165 -2.87 -7.17 -9.31
N LYS A 166 -3.52 -7.93 -10.19
CA LYS A 166 -4.97 -8.01 -10.27
C LYS A 166 -5.50 -9.09 -9.32
N LEU A 167 -6.41 -8.74 -8.42
CA LEU A 167 -6.98 -9.70 -7.46
C LEU A 167 -7.76 -10.86 -8.13
N SER A 168 -8.16 -10.73 -9.40
CA SER A 168 -8.92 -11.78 -10.11
C SER A 168 -8.11 -13.03 -10.47
N ASP A 169 -6.81 -13.02 -10.27
CA ASP A 169 -5.94 -14.13 -10.69
C ASP A 169 -5.75 -15.17 -9.55
N HIS A 170 -6.40 -14.93 -8.41
CA HIS A 170 -6.56 -15.92 -7.34
C HIS A 170 -8.00 -16.44 -7.33
N THR A 171 -8.31 -17.37 -8.24
CA THR A 171 -9.42 -18.29 -8.00
C THR A 171 -9.09 -19.09 -6.75
N ALA A 172 -9.75 -18.76 -5.64
CA ALA A 172 -9.92 -19.67 -4.53
C ALA A 172 -10.57 -20.96 -5.09
N HIS A 173 -9.79 -22.03 -5.15
CA HIS A 173 -10.29 -23.38 -5.36
C HIS A 173 -10.67 -24.01 -4.03
#